data_AF-A0A8J2M167-F1
#
_entry.id   AF-A0A8J2M167-F1
#
_cell.length_a   1.000
_cell.length_b   1.000
_cell.length_c   1.000
_cell.angle_alpha   90.00
_cell.angle_beta   90.00
_cell.angle_gamma   90.00
#
_symmetry.space_group_name_H-M   'P 1'
#
loop_
_entity.id
_entity.type
_entity.pdbx_description
1 polymer ?
#
loop_
_entity_poly.entity_id
_entity_poly.type
_entity_poly.pdbx_seq_one_letter_code
_entity_poly.pdbx_strand_id
1 'polypeptide(L)'
;MFLVLRFLLIPRCHVYVNASGKTLLPHASLIYRMPGIHGKVKRKGDKEGTSKNANNDKRNMNDESGKLKNEDRVIEKKKRKVEKSKEIKIISWNVAGLRAWIKKGGHSTLVKEDPDIVALQETKCVEVPNELQDGYHSFLNASERSGHGGVLLLTKEEPIKVTCTFDDKSKSGLDGNGKGRIIIAEYDSYYLINAYVPNSGRGLVNLDKRKIWDDHYLSFIKKLDLIKPVVYVGDLNVAHQEIDLANPKTNRNKTAGFTDQERNDFTRLLDVGFVDVFRRLNPEKEGAYTFWSNMHNAREKNVGWRLDYFVVSERIMNKVKECNILHSVKGSDHCPVSLTIEL
;
A
#
# COMPACT_ATOMS: atom_id res chain seq x y z
N MET A 1 -15.28 32.32 -35.80
CA MET A 1 -14.97 30.91 -35.47
C MET A 1 -13.79 30.92 -34.48
N PHE A 2 -14.09 31.03 -33.18
CA PHE A 2 -13.06 31.11 -32.13
C PHE A 2 -12.75 29.70 -31.63
N LEU A 3 -11.51 29.28 -31.83
CA LEU A 3 -10.99 28.00 -31.36
C LEU A 3 -10.65 28.13 -29.87
N VAL A 4 -11.54 27.63 -29.01
CA VAL A 4 -11.28 27.54 -27.56
C VAL A 4 -10.36 26.34 -27.33
N LEU A 5 -9.06 26.61 -27.13
CA LEU A 5 -8.12 25.63 -26.61
C LEU A 5 -8.45 25.37 -25.13
N ARG A 6 -9.20 24.30 -24.86
CA ARG A 6 -9.33 23.75 -23.49
C ARG A 6 -7.99 23.13 -23.11
N PHE A 7 -7.23 23.81 -22.25
CA PHE A 7 -6.14 23.17 -21.51
C PHE A 7 -6.73 22.08 -20.61
N LEU A 8 -6.33 20.83 -20.84
CA LEU A 8 -6.56 19.73 -19.91
C LEU A 8 -5.76 20.02 -18.62
N LEU A 9 -6.47 20.37 -17.56
CA LEU A 9 -5.94 20.36 -16.20
C LEU A 9 -5.62 18.91 -15.82
N ILE A 10 -4.33 18.63 -15.69
CA ILE A 10 -3.79 17.37 -15.20
C ILE A 10 -4.07 17.29 -13.69
N PRO A 11 -4.74 16.25 -13.16
CA PRO A 11 -4.83 16.05 -11.72
C PRO A 11 -3.42 15.73 -11.18
N ARG A 12 -2.84 16.70 -10.45
CA ARG A 12 -1.60 16.50 -9.69
C ARG A 12 -1.98 15.76 -8.40
N CYS A 13 -1.38 14.59 -8.16
CA CYS A 13 -1.22 14.12 -6.78
C CYS A 13 -0.51 15.24 -6.00
N HIS A 14 -1.15 15.73 -4.94
CA HIS A 14 -0.44 16.56 -3.97
C HIS A 14 0.28 15.62 -3.01
N VAL A 15 1.48 15.22 -3.40
CA VAL A 15 2.45 14.63 -2.48
C VAL A 15 2.95 15.79 -1.62
N TYR A 16 2.34 15.98 -0.45
CA TYR A 16 2.84 16.93 0.53
C TYR A 16 4.03 16.29 1.23
N VAL A 17 5.25 16.68 0.81
CA VAL A 17 6.47 16.37 1.55
C VAL A 17 6.77 17.56 2.45
N ASN A 18 6.78 17.36 3.76
CA ASN A 18 7.35 18.31 4.70
C ASN A 18 8.50 17.63 5.48
N ALA A 19 9.71 18.20 5.35
CA ALA A 19 10.67 18.49 6.42
C ALA A 19 12.11 18.64 5.88
N SER A 20 12.35 19.67 5.05
CA SER A 20 13.59 20.47 4.95
C SER A 20 13.56 21.26 3.64
N GLY A 21 13.11 22.52 3.69
CA GLY A 21 13.04 23.37 2.50
C GLY A 21 14.40 23.61 1.86
N LYS A 22 14.75 22.87 0.81
CA LYS A 22 15.75 23.23 -0.21
C LYS A 22 15.32 22.72 -1.58
N THR A 23 15.13 23.65 -2.51
CA THR A 23 14.81 23.45 -3.92
C THR A 23 16.05 22.98 -4.68
N LEU A 24 15.96 21.87 -5.42
CA LEU A 24 16.85 21.56 -6.54
C LEU A 24 15.98 21.31 -7.78
N LEU A 25 16.11 22.20 -8.76
CA LEU A 25 15.51 22.07 -10.09
C LEU A 25 16.19 20.90 -10.85
N PRO A 26 15.44 20.05 -11.57
CA PRO A 26 16.05 19.07 -12.47
C PRO A 26 16.36 19.73 -13.82
N HIS A 27 17.65 19.78 -14.18
CA HIS A 27 18.10 20.07 -15.52
C HIS A 27 17.88 18.81 -16.38
N ALA A 28 17.06 18.93 -17.43
CA ALA A 28 16.94 17.92 -18.46
C ALA A 28 18.10 18.03 -19.45
N SER A 29 18.78 16.92 -19.74
CA SER A 29 19.53 16.73 -20.98
C SER A 29 19.62 15.25 -21.31
N LEU A 30 18.73 14.85 -22.22
CA LEU A 30 18.75 13.59 -22.94
C LEU A 30 19.78 13.72 -24.07
N ILE A 31 20.89 12.98 -24.05
CA ILE A 31 21.70 12.73 -25.24
C ILE A 31 22.08 11.25 -25.27
N TYR A 32 21.38 10.52 -26.13
CA TYR A 32 21.79 9.21 -26.65
C TYR A 32 23.00 9.40 -27.59
N ARG A 33 24.09 8.67 -27.36
CA ARG A 33 25.08 8.35 -28.40
C ARG A 33 25.58 6.92 -28.23
N MET A 34 25.22 6.07 -29.20
CA MET A 34 25.91 4.81 -29.48
C MET A 34 27.22 5.10 -30.23
N PRO A 35 28.30 4.33 -30.03
CA PRO A 35 29.41 4.31 -30.98
C PRO A 35 29.36 3.05 -31.86
N GLY A 36 29.21 3.28 -33.17
CA GLY A 36 29.56 2.32 -34.22
C GLY A 36 30.98 2.56 -34.73
N ILE A 37 31.74 1.46 -34.80
CA ILE A 37 32.71 1.03 -35.84
C ILE A 37 33.68 2.10 -36.41
N HIS A 38 34.99 1.86 -36.28
CA HIS A 38 35.93 1.59 -37.40
C HIS A 38 37.38 1.60 -36.91
N GLY A 39 38.06 0.48 -37.15
CA GLY A 39 39.50 0.35 -36.94
C GLY A 39 40.31 1.10 -37.99
N LYS A 40 41.58 1.37 -37.66
CA LYS A 40 42.68 1.51 -38.62
C LYS A 40 43.98 1.06 -37.98
N VAL A 41 44.55 0.05 -38.62
CA VAL A 41 45.88 -0.51 -38.44
C VAL A 41 46.95 0.50 -38.88
N LYS A 42 48.09 0.57 -38.18
CA LYS A 42 49.39 0.86 -38.79
C LYS A 42 50.52 0.08 -38.10
N ARG A 43 51.39 -0.46 -38.95
CA ARG A 43 52.49 -1.41 -38.72
C ARG A 43 53.81 -0.74 -38.29
N LYS A 44 54.67 -1.53 -37.65
CA LYS A 44 56.14 -1.73 -37.82
C LYS A 44 56.69 -2.21 -36.46
N GLY A 45 57.59 -3.16 -36.32
CA GLY A 45 58.43 -3.96 -37.21
C GLY A 45 59.36 -4.80 -36.31
N ASP A 46 59.98 -5.82 -36.90
CA ASP A 46 60.58 -7.00 -36.28
C ASP A 46 61.82 -6.78 -35.37
N LYS A 47 62.06 -7.71 -34.43
CA LYS A 47 63.26 -8.58 -34.40
C LYS A 47 63.29 -9.54 -33.20
N GLU A 48 63.78 -10.75 -33.49
CA GLU A 48 64.02 -11.89 -32.61
C GLU A 48 65.15 -11.67 -31.59
N GLY A 49 65.17 -12.47 -30.51
CA GLY A 49 66.43 -12.97 -29.95
C GLY A 49 66.55 -13.08 -28.44
N THR A 50 66.50 -14.33 -27.97
CA THR A 50 67.25 -14.92 -26.84
C THR A 50 66.74 -14.83 -25.39
N SER A 51 67.09 -15.91 -24.70
CA SER A 51 66.56 -16.50 -23.48
C SER A 51 67.40 -16.16 -22.24
N LYS A 52 66.80 -16.44 -21.07
CA LYS A 52 67.35 -16.56 -19.71
C LYS A 52 67.42 -15.28 -18.87
N ASN A 53 66.50 -15.17 -17.91
CA ASN A 53 66.85 -15.45 -16.51
C ASN A 53 65.60 -15.62 -15.65
N ALA A 54 65.56 -16.77 -14.96
CA ALA A 54 64.66 -17.06 -13.86
C ALA A 54 65.22 -16.49 -12.55
N ASN A 55 64.34 -16.36 -11.55
CA ASN A 55 64.54 -15.93 -10.16
C ASN A 55 64.44 -14.42 -9.88
N ASN A 56 63.22 -13.96 -9.57
CA ASN A 56 62.92 -13.40 -8.24
C ASN A 56 61.42 -13.13 -8.05
N ASP A 57 60.61 -14.20 -7.94
CA ASP A 57 59.21 -14.10 -7.51
C ASP A 57 58.99 -14.93 -6.25
N LYS A 58 59.43 -14.40 -5.11
CA LYS A 58 58.99 -14.84 -3.77
C LYS A 58 59.01 -13.66 -2.80
N ARG A 59 58.19 -12.64 -3.09
CA ARG A 59 57.80 -11.61 -2.12
C ARG A 59 56.60 -10.85 -2.68
N ASN A 60 55.42 -11.47 -2.64
CA ASN A 60 54.10 -10.79 -2.65
C ASN A 60 52.86 -11.72 -2.61
N MET A 61 52.98 -13.02 -2.36
CA MET A 61 51.79 -13.90 -2.27
C MET A 61 51.01 -13.82 -0.95
N ASN A 62 51.51 -13.11 0.06
CA ASN A 62 50.86 -13.00 1.36
C ASN A 62 50.00 -11.74 1.54
N ASP A 63 50.05 -10.77 0.62
CA ASP A 63 49.32 -9.50 0.76
C ASP A 63 48.06 -9.43 -0.13
N GLU A 64 48.07 -10.06 -1.31
CA GLU A 64 46.86 -10.17 -2.16
C GLU A 64 45.83 -11.16 -1.58
N SER A 65 46.28 -12.26 -0.98
CA SER A 65 45.37 -13.22 -0.33
C SER A 65 44.72 -12.66 0.93
N GLY A 66 45.35 -11.70 1.60
CA GLY A 66 44.79 -10.93 2.72
C GLY A 66 43.79 -9.86 2.26
N LYS A 67 44.05 -9.19 1.14
CA LYS A 67 43.12 -8.21 0.52
C LYS A 67 41.87 -8.87 -0.06
N LEU A 68 42.00 -9.95 -0.82
CA LEU A 68 40.85 -10.71 -1.35
C LEU A 68 39.98 -11.28 -0.22
N LYS A 69 40.58 -11.86 0.83
CA LYS A 69 39.82 -12.35 2.01
C LYS A 69 39.17 -11.23 2.81
N ASN A 70 39.74 -10.03 2.83
CA ASN A 70 39.14 -8.86 3.48
C ASN A 70 38.04 -8.23 2.63
N GLU A 71 38.19 -8.17 1.31
CA GLU A 71 37.14 -7.73 0.39
C GLU A 71 35.97 -8.71 0.39
N ASP A 72 36.22 -10.02 0.35
CA ASP A 72 35.17 -11.04 0.49
C ASP A 72 34.48 -10.97 1.86
N ARG A 73 35.22 -10.71 2.95
CA ARG A 73 34.63 -10.47 4.28
C ARG A 73 33.88 -9.15 4.39
N VAL A 74 34.29 -8.11 3.69
CA VAL A 74 33.59 -6.82 3.64
C VAL A 74 32.35 -6.92 2.75
N ILE A 75 32.40 -7.71 1.68
CA ILE A 75 31.27 -8.04 0.80
C ILE A 75 30.31 -8.99 1.52
N GLU A 76 30.77 -9.97 2.30
CA GLU A 76 29.95 -10.82 3.16
C GLU A 76 29.36 -10.03 4.35
N LYS A 77 30.10 -9.09 4.95
CA LYS A 77 29.57 -8.18 5.98
C LYS A 77 28.59 -7.16 5.40
N LYS A 78 28.74 -6.75 4.14
CA LYS A 78 27.75 -5.94 3.40
C LYS A 78 26.53 -6.77 2.96
N LYS A 79 26.70 -8.06 2.63
CA LYS A 79 25.62 -9.03 2.35
C LYS A 79 24.93 -9.55 3.62
N ARG A 80 25.52 -9.34 4.80
CA ARG A 80 24.95 -9.66 6.12
C ARG A 80 24.75 -8.39 6.97
N LYS A 81 24.18 -7.34 6.40
CA LYS A 81 23.12 -6.68 7.17
C LYS A 81 21.95 -7.66 7.07
N VAL A 82 21.83 -8.54 8.05
CA VAL A 82 20.54 -9.17 8.32
C VAL A 82 19.61 -7.98 8.55
N GLU A 83 18.79 -7.63 7.56
CA GLU A 83 17.70 -6.69 7.77
C GLU A 83 16.92 -7.27 8.94
N LYS A 84 17.08 -6.60 10.08
CA LYS A 84 16.50 -7.06 11.32
C LYS A 84 15.01 -6.87 11.12
N SER A 85 14.28 -7.98 11.04
CA SER A 85 12.83 -7.97 10.95
C SER A 85 12.29 -7.04 12.03
N LYS A 86 11.46 -6.08 11.62
CA LYS A 86 10.91 -5.07 12.53
C LYS A 86 9.46 -5.46 12.80
N GLU A 87 9.08 -5.46 14.07
CA GLU A 87 7.67 -5.51 14.42
C GLU A 87 7.03 -4.16 14.08
N ILE A 88 5.99 -4.21 13.25
CA ILE A 88 5.27 -3.04 12.73
C ILE A 88 3.83 -3.13 13.22
N LYS A 89 3.35 -2.03 13.81
CA LYS A 89 1.94 -1.85 14.17
C LYS A 89 1.22 -1.00 13.14
N ILE A 90 0.15 -1.52 12.56
CA ILE A 90 -0.65 -0.85 11.54
C ILE A 90 -2.06 -0.66 12.09
N ILE A 91 -2.61 0.55 11.95
CA ILE A 91 -4.02 0.83 12.23
C ILE A 91 -4.73 1.23 10.94
N SER A 92 -5.90 0.67 10.71
CA SER A 92 -6.81 1.14 9.66
C SER A 92 -8.13 1.59 10.22
N TRP A 93 -8.67 2.68 9.67
CA TRP A 93 -9.95 3.22 10.11
C TRP A 93 -10.64 4.04 9.01
N ASN A 94 -11.82 3.61 8.58
CA ASN A 94 -12.73 4.48 7.85
C ASN A 94 -13.26 5.56 8.82
N VAL A 95 -12.86 6.81 8.59
CA VAL A 95 -13.16 7.93 9.50
C VAL A 95 -14.45 8.66 9.15
N ALA A 96 -15.12 8.29 8.05
CA ALA A 96 -16.36 8.89 7.56
C ALA A 96 -16.34 10.43 7.44
N GLY A 97 -15.16 11.02 7.31
CA GLY A 97 -14.90 12.46 7.27
C GLY A 97 -13.88 12.89 8.31
N LEU A 98 -12.65 13.17 7.86
CA LEU A 98 -11.48 13.39 8.71
C LEU A 98 -11.66 14.52 9.72
N ARG A 99 -12.22 15.66 9.29
CA ARG A 99 -12.46 16.83 10.18
C ARG A 99 -13.48 16.53 11.28
N ALA A 100 -14.56 15.82 10.94
CA ALA A 100 -15.60 15.46 11.91
C ALA A 100 -15.06 14.43 12.92
N TRP A 101 -14.26 13.48 12.45
CA TRP A 101 -13.60 12.48 13.28
C TRP A 101 -12.57 13.11 14.25
N ILE A 102 -11.77 14.08 13.81
CA ILE A 102 -10.85 14.84 14.69
C ILE A 102 -11.65 15.57 15.78
N LYS A 103 -12.73 16.29 15.41
CA LYS A 103 -13.59 17.02 16.36
C LYS A 103 -14.19 16.10 17.44
N LYS A 104 -14.43 14.83 17.12
CA LYS A 104 -14.91 13.81 18.07
C LYS A 104 -13.78 13.18 18.90
N GLY A 105 -12.55 13.65 18.77
CA GLY A 105 -11.39 13.14 19.50
C GLY A 105 -10.79 11.86 18.94
N GLY A 106 -11.14 11.45 17.71
CA GLY A 106 -10.65 10.18 17.14
C GLY A 106 -9.13 10.08 17.06
N HIS A 107 -8.45 11.19 16.78
CA HIS A 107 -6.98 11.29 16.72
C HIS A 107 -6.28 10.90 18.02
N SER A 108 -6.93 11.06 19.18
CA SER A 108 -6.38 10.63 20.47
C SER A 108 -6.14 9.12 20.55
N THR A 109 -6.90 8.33 19.77
CA THR A 109 -6.67 6.88 19.64
C THR A 109 -5.34 6.61 18.97
N LEU A 110 -4.99 7.37 17.91
CA LEU A 110 -3.72 7.18 17.22
C LEU A 110 -2.53 7.54 18.10
N VAL A 111 -2.65 8.61 18.90
CA VAL A 111 -1.63 8.99 19.88
C VAL A 111 -1.43 7.89 20.94
N LYS A 112 -2.53 7.33 21.47
CA LYS A 112 -2.47 6.27 22.47
C LYS A 112 -1.88 4.96 21.92
N GLU A 113 -2.28 4.58 20.72
CA GLU A 113 -1.88 3.32 20.11
C GLU A 113 -0.48 3.37 19.48
N ASP A 114 0.03 4.56 19.18
CA ASP A 114 1.35 4.85 18.59
C ASP A 114 1.77 3.94 17.41
N PRO A 115 0.90 3.73 16.40
CA PRO A 115 1.20 2.81 15.29
C PRO A 115 2.39 3.28 14.43
N ASP A 116 3.05 2.36 13.74
CA ASP A 116 4.06 2.72 12.72
C ASP A 116 3.39 3.25 11.45
N ILE A 117 2.20 2.73 11.12
CA ILE A 117 1.44 3.07 9.92
C ILE A 117 -0.05 3.26 10.25
N VAL A 118 -0.64 4.33 9.72
CA VAL A 118 -2.07 4.62 9.80
C VAL A 118 -2.68 4.72 8.41
N ALA A 119 -3.66 3.87 8.12
CA ALA A 119 -4.44 3.86 6.89
C ALA A 119 -5.86 4.39 7.16
N LEU A 120 -6.16 5.61 6.71
CA LEU A 120 -7.48 6.22 6.88
C LEU A 120 -8.26 6.23 5.56
N GLN A 121 -9.56 5.93 5.63
CA GLN A 121 -10.49 5.93 4.50
C GLN A 121 -11.64 6.93 4.72
N GLU A 122 -12.34 7.31 3.65
CA GLU A 122 -13.34 8.39 3.64
C GLU A 122 -12.84 9.68 4.30
N THR A 123 -11.66 10.13 3.93
CA THR A 123 -11.09 11.36 4.52
C THR A 123 -11.96 12.58 4.20
N LYS A 124 -12.58 12.62 3.01
CA LYS A 124 -13.45 13.70 2.52
C LYS A 124 -12.77 15.08 2.59
N CYS A 125 -11.44 15.10 2.50
CA CYS A 125 -10.61 16.31 2.59
C CYS A 125 -9.62 16.40 1.42
N VAL A 126 -9.18 17.63 1.17
CA VAL A 126 -8.16 17.95 0.13
C VAL A 126 -6.79 18.27 0.75
N GLU A 127 -6.74 18.41 2.06
CA GLU A 127 -5.53 18.71 2.84
C GLU A 127 -5.53 17.87 4.11
N VAL A 128 -4.33 17.52 4.58
CA VAL A 128 -4.12 16.77 5.82
C VAL A 128 -4.11 17.76 6.99
N PRO A 129 -4.93 17.58 8.04
CA PRO A 129 -4.88 18.41 9.25
C PRO A 129 -3.52 18.29 9.96
N ASN A 130 -3.05 19.38 10.57
CA ASN A 130 -1.73 19.42 11.20
C ASN A 130 -1.63 18.47 12.41
N GLU A 131 -2.75 18.25 13.10
CA GLU A 131 -2.88 17.38 14.27
C GLU A 131 -2.54 15.91 13.99
N LEU A 132 -2.44 15.52 12.71
CA LEU A 132 -2.14 14.15 12.27
C LEU A 132 -0.75 13.99 11.66
N GLN A 133 0.00 15.07 11.50
CA GLN A 133 1.27 15.05 10.77
C GLN A 133 2.49 14.96 11.70
N ASP A 134 2.31 15.12 13.01
CA ASP A 134 3.44 15.08 13.95
C ASP A 134 4.06 13.68 14.01
N GLY A 135 5.33 13.57 13.64
CA GLY A 135 6.06 12.30 13.59
C GLY A 135 5.73 11.36 12.42
N TYR A 136 4.94 11.78 11.44
CA TYR A 136 4.56 10.96 10.28
C TYR A 136 4.82 11.66 8.94
N HIS A 137 5.25 10.87 7.96
CA HIS A 137 5.13 11.20 6.55
C HIS A 137 3.68 10.99 6.11
N SER A 138 3.08 11.97 5.43
CA SER A 138 1.67 11.94 5.06
C SER A 138 1.46 11.87 3.54
N PHE A 139 0.65 10.94 3.08
CA PHE A 139 0.27 10.77 1.68
C PHE A 139 -1.25 10.79 1.55
N LEU A 140 -1.79 11.79 0.85
CA LEU A 140 -3.22 11.95 0.64
C LEU A 140 -3.57 11.70 -0.82
N ASN A 141 -4.48 10.77 -1.07
CA ASN A 141 -5.16 10.64 -2.35
C ASN A 141 -6.58 11.17 -2.20
N ALA A 142 -6.75 12.48 -2.43
CA ALA A 142 -8.04 13.14 -2.32
C ALA A 142 -8.95 12.85 -3.52
N SER A 143 -10.26 12.89 -3.29
CA SER A 143 -11.24 12.91 -4.38
C SER A 143 -11.32 14.31 -5.00
N GLU A 144 -11.43 14.38 -6.33
CA GLU A 144 -11.73 15.60 -7.11
C GLU A 144 -13.07 16.21 -6.68
N ARG A 145 -14.05 15.38 -6.35
CA ARG A 145 -15.29 15.84 -5.75
C ARG A 145 -15.07 16.08 -4.26
N SER A 146 -14.96 17.35 -3.88
CA SER A 146 -14.85 17.77 -2.48
C SER A 146 -15.95 17.12 -1.61
N GLY A 147 -15.58 16.73 -0.39
CA GLY A 147 -16.49 16.08 0.56
C GLY A 147 -16.81 14.61 0.28
N HIS A 148 -16.16 13.96 -0.69
CA HIS A 148 -16.38 12.55 -1.04
C HIS A 148 -15.08 11.76 -0.99
N GLY A 149 -15.17 10.45 -0.74
CA GLY A 149 -14.04 9.52 -0.82
C GLY A 149 -12.79 9.98 -0.09
N GLY A 150 -11.63 9.69 -0.68
CA GLY A 150 -10.33 10.07 -0.16
C GLY A 150 -9.74 9.03 0.79
N VAL A 151 -8.45 8.76 0.62
CA VAL A 151 -7.65 7.92 1.52
C VAL A 151 -6.38 8.66 1.93
N LEU A 152 -5.96 8.47 3.17
CA LEU A 152 -4.76 9.06 3.76
C LEU A 152 -3.90 7.95 4.36
N LEU A 153 -2.61 7.97 4.04
CA LEU A 153 -1.61 7.13 4.67
C LEU A 153 -0.67 8.02 5.50
N LEU A 154 -0.51 7.68 6.77
CA LEU A 154 0.50 8.26 7.67
C LEU A 154 1.50 7.16 7.99
N THR A 155 2.79 7.41 7.86
CA THR A 155 3.84 6.41 8.13
C THR A 155 5.06 7.05 8.80
N LYS A 156 5.57 6.41 9.86
CA LYS A 156 6.79 6.87 10.55
C LYS A 156 8.04 6.69 9.67
N GLU A 157 8.06 5.63 8.88
CA GLU A 157 9.11 5.36 7.90
C GLU A 157 8.65 5.76 6.50
N GLU A 158 9.46 6.54 5.78
CA GLU A 158 9.09 6.99 4.44
C GLU A 158 9.14 5.81 3.43
N PRO A 159 8.07 5.56 2.65
CA PRO A 159 8.09 4.53 1.62
C PRO A 159 9.05 4.89 0.48
N ILE A 160 9.64 3.89 -0.15
CA ILE A 160 10.48 4.04 -1.37
C ILE A 160 9.70 4.74 -2.47
N LYS A 161 8.43 4.37 -2.62
CA LYS A 161 7.55 4.89 -3.65
C LYS A 161 6.11 4.86 -3.19
N VAL A 162 5.37 5.91 -3.54
CA VAL A 162 3.92 5.98 -3.32
C VAL A 162 3.21 6.22 -4.66
N THR A 163 2.19 5.41 -4.94
CA THR A 163 1.31 5.54 -6.11
C THR A 163 -0.16 5.53 -5.70
N CYS A 164 -0.97 6.36 -6.35
CA CYS A 164 -2.36 6.63 -5.96
C CYS A 164 -3.40 6.03 -6.93
N THR A 165 -3.00 5.07 -7.77
CA THR A 165 -3.89 4.30 -8.64
C THR A 165 -3.25 2.95 -8.97
N PHE A 166 -4.08 1.95 -9.21
CA PHE A 166 -3.68 0.67 -9.81
C PHE A 166 -4.02 0.55 -11.30
N ASP A 167 -4.72 1.55 -11.88
CA ASP A 167 -5.00 1.60 -13.31
C ASP A 167 -3.95 2.45 -14.07
N ASP A 168 -3.54 1.98 -15.26
CA ASP A 168 -2.85 2.85 -16.19
C ASP A 168 -3.84 3.90 -16.67
N LYS A 169 -3.47 5.18 -16.53
CA LYS A 169 -4.27 6.40 -16.83
C LYS A 169 -4.96 6.44 -18.21
N SER A 170 -4.73 5.45 -19.09
CA SER A 170 -5.11 5.49 -20.49
C SER A 170 -6.45 4.83 -20.85
N LYS A 171 -7.11 4.00 -20.01
CA LYS A 171 -8.23 3.19 -20.55
C LYS A 171 -9.48 2.92 -19.70
N SER A 172 -9.54 3.15 -18.39
CA SER A 172 -10.70 2.62 -17.62
C SER A 172 -11.32 3.55 -16.57
N GLY A 173 -10.60 4.55 -16.04
CA GLY A 173 -11.18 5.52 -15.09
C GLY A 173 -11.79 4.86 -13.83
N LEU A 174 -11.29 3.66 -13.49
CA LEU A 174 -11.84 2.81 -12.44
C LEU A 174 -11.41 3.34 -11.06
N ASP A 175 -10.16 3.78 -10.97
CA ASP A 175 -9.55 4.33 -9.77
C ASP A 175 -8.85 5.68 -10.03
N GLY A 176 -8.31 5.88 -11.24
CA GLY A 176 -7.55 7.09 -11.63
C GLY A 176 -8.35 8.35 -11.95
N ASN A 177 -9.69 8.31 -12.00
CA ASN A 177 -10.54 9.48 -12.28
C ASN A 177 -10.86 10.30 -11.01
N GLY A 178 -9.86 10.56 -10.17
CA GLY A 178 -10.02 11.47 -9.05
C GLY A 178 -11.01 11.03 -7.98
N LYS A 179 -11.18 9.71 -7.74
CA LYS A 179 -12.06 9.21 -6.67
C LYS A 179 -11.34 9.04 -5.33
N GLY A 180 -10.01 9.04 -5.34
CA GLY A 180 -9.18 8.97 -4.14
C GLY A 180 -9.38 7.69 -3.34
N ARG A 181 -9.32 6.51 -3.98
CA ARG A 181 -9.66 5.23 -3.31
C ARG A 181 -8.47 4.40 -2.91
N ILE A 182 -7.29 4.60 -3.50
CA ILE A 182 -6.13 3.77 -3.19
C ILE A 182 -4.88 4.58 -2.92
N ILE A 183 -4.07 4.11 -1.99
CA ILE A 183 -2.65 4.44 -1.88
C ILE A 183 -1.89 3.12 -1.83
N ILE A 184 -0.90 2.98 -2.69
CA ILE A 184 0.04 1.86 -2.73
C ILE A 184 1.40 2.43 -2.33
N ALA A 185 1.93 1.98 -1.19
CA ALA A 185 3.23 2.33 -0.67
C ALA A 185 4.18 1.14 -0.79
N GLU A 186 5.34 1.37 -1.40
CA GLU A 186 6.41 0.38 -1.56
C GLU A 186 7.47 0.56 -0.47
N TYR A 187 7.76 -0.51 0.25
CA TYR A 187 8.88 -0.62 1.20
C TYR A 187 9.90 -1.66 0.67
N ASP A 188 11.01 -1.83 1.37
CA ASP A 188 12.07 -2.76 0.94
C ASP A 188 11.57 -4.21 0.85
N SER A 189 10.88 -4.70 1.90
CA SER A 189 10.44 -6.09 2.01
C SER A 189 8.98 -6.35 1.63
N TYR A 190 8.14 -5.31 1.47
CA TYR A 190 6.70 -5.47 1.24
C TYR A 190 6.05 -4.26 0.53
N TYR A 191 4.82 -4.45 0.06
CA TYR A 191 3.91 -3.37 -0.31
C TYR A 191 2.80 -3.23 0.72
N LEU A 192 2.40 -1.99 1.01
CA LEU A 192 1.18 -1.69 1.74
C LEU A 192 0.16 -1.02 0.81
N ILE A 193 -1.07 -1.52 0.80
CA ILE A 193 -2.17 -0.95 0.04
C ILE A 193 -3.25 -0.50 1.00
N ASN A 194 -3.47 0.81 1.13
CA ASN A 194 -4.64 1.39 1.78
C ASN A 194 -5.75 1.59 0.75
N ALA A 195 -6.92 0.97 0.94
CA ALA A 195 -8.05 1.11 0.03
C ALA A 195 -9.38 1.47 0.68
N TYR A 196 -10.16 2.23 -0.08
CA TYR A 196 -11.58 2.49 0.13
C TYR A 196 -12.37 1.99 -1.10
N VAL A 197 -12.77 0.73 -1.04
CA VAL A 197 -13.38 0.01 -2.18
C VAL A 197 -14.75 0.62 -2.53
N PRO A 198 -15.13 0.72 -3.81
CA PRO A 198 -16.45 1.24 -4.19
C PRO A 198 -17.61 0.46 -3.54
N ASN A 199 -18.51 1.18 -2.87
CA ASN A 199 -19.78 0.62 -2.42
C ASN A 199 -20.74 0.42 -3.62
N SER A 200 -21.45 -0.71 -3.65
CA SER A 200 -22.42 -1.03 -4.72
C SER A 200 -23.67 -0.15 -4.73
N GLY A 201 -23.86 0.69 -3.70
CA GLY A 201 -24.89 1.70 -3.62
C GLY A 201 -26.27 1.15 -3.24
N ARG A 202 -27.17 2.07 -2.84
CA ARG A 202 -28.57 1.74 -2.55
C ARG A 202 -29.22 1.16 -3.81
N GLY A 203 -29.93 0.04 -3.67
CA GLY A 203 -30.54 -0.65 -4.81
C GLY A 203 -29.53 -1.27 -5.77
N LEU A 204 -28.26 -1.44 -5.34
CA LEU A 204 -27.20 -2.11 -6.09
C LEU A 204 -26.84 -1.41 -7.42
N VAL A 205 -27.10 -0.11 -7.53
CA VAL A 205 -26.92 0.70 -8.76
C VAL A 205 -25.47 0.74 -9.29
N ASN A 206 -24.48 0.41 -8.47
CA ASN A 206 -23.07 0.37 -8.84
C ASN A 206 -22.49 -1.05 -8.82
N LEU A 207 -23.30 -2.11 -8.64
CA LEU A 207 -22.81 -3.48 -8.50
C LEU A 207 -22.00 -3.95 -9.72
N ASP A 208 -22.43 -3.62 -10.94
CA ASP A 208 -21.68 -3.94 -12.16
C ASP A 208 -20.34 -3.19 -12.23
N LYS A 209 -20.33 -1.92 -11.80
CA LYS A 209 -19.10 -1.12 -11.76
C LYS A 209 -18.14 -1.64 -10.69
N ARG A 210 -18.67 -2.11 -9.56
CA ARG A 210 -17.91 -2.77 -8.50
C ARG A 210 -17.26 -4.05 -9.02
N LYS A 211 -17.99 -4.88 -9.77
CA LYS A 211 -17.43 -6.07 -10.41
C LYS A 211 -16.20 -5.76 -11.28
N ILE A 212 -16.33 -4.78 -12.16
CA ILE A 212 -15.23 -4.38 -13.05
C ILE A 212 -14.04 -3.88 -12.22
N TRP A 213 -14.29 -3.13 -11.15
CA TRP A 213 -13.23 -2.69 -10.23
C TRP A 213 -12.52 -3.88 -9.59
N ASP A 214 -13.27 -4.86 -9.05
CA ASP A 214 -12.70 -6.06 -8.40
C ASP A 214 -11.90 -6.93 -9.40
N ASP A 215 -12.39 -7.13 -10.62
CA ASP A 215 -11.69 -7.90 -11.66
C ASP A 215 -10.34 -7.28 -12.05
N HIS A 216 -10.30 -5.95 -12.19
CA HIS A 216 -9.06 -5.23 -12.48
C HIS A 216 -8.12 -5.20 -11.27
N TYR A 217 -8.66 -4.97 -10.07
CA TYR A 217 -7.87 -4.95 -8.84
C TYR A 217 -7.22 -6.31 -8.56
N LEU A 218 -7.96 -7.41 -8.72
CA LEU A 218 -7.43 -8.77 -8.60
C LEU A 218 -6.25 -9.01 -9.55
N SER A 219 -6.38 -8.56 -10.80
CA SER A 219 -5.31 -8.67 -11.80
C SER A 219 -4.06 -7.86 -11.43
N PHE A 220 -4.25 -6.69 -10.81
CA PHE A 220 -3.18 -5.83 -10.33
C PHE A 220 -2.47 -6.42 -9.11
N ILE A 221 -3.21 -6.75 -8.04
CA ILE A 221 -2.63 -7.17 -6.77
C ILE A 221 -1.85 -8.47 -6.92
N LYS A 222 -2.29 -9.38 -7.80
CA LYS A 222 -1.54 -10.60 -8.16
C LYS A 222 -0.17 -10.27 -8.75
N LYS A 223 -0.08 -9.29 -9.66
CA LYS A 223 1.21 -8.89 -10.25
C LYS A 223 2.13 -8.26 -9.22
N LEU A 224 1.57 -7.44 -8.33
CA LEU A 224 2.33 -6.81 -7.26
C LEU A 224 2.88 -7.86 -6.28
N ASP A 225 2.06 -8.84 -5.95
CA ASP A 225 2.44 -9.95 -5.07
C ASP A 225 3.50 -10.90 -5.67
N LEU A 226 3.69 -10.91 -6.99
CA LEU A 226 4.84 -11.63 -7.57
C LEU A 226 6.18 -10.96 -7.26
N ILE A 227 6.17 -9.66 -6.91
CA ILE A 227 7.38 -8.86 -6.70
C ILE A 227 7.76 -8.84 -5.21
N LYS A 228 6.84 -8.44 -4.34
CA LYS A 228 6.99 -8.42 -2.87
C LYS A 228 5.67 -8.80 -2.20
N PRO A 229 5.67 -9.35 -0.98
CA PRO A 229 4.43 -9.59 -0.24
C PRO A 229 3.65 -8.29 -0.01
N VAL A 230 2.34 -8.42 0.06
CA VAL A 230 1.39 -7.32 0.11
C VAL A 230 0.63 -7.39 1.43
N VAL A 231 0.51 -6.24 2.08
CA VAL A 231 -0.45 -5.96 3.15
C VAL A 231 -1.55 -5.09 2.57
N TYR A 232 -2.71 -5.67 2.31
CA TYR A 232 -3.89 -4.99 1.80
C TYR A 232 -4.85 -4.66 2.94
N VAL A 233 -5.13 -3.38 3.13
CA VAL A 233 -5.86 -2.88 4.29
C VAL A 233 -6.89 -1.82 3.91
N GLY A 234 -8.02 -1.81 4.61
CA GLY A 234 -9.00 -0.73 4.54
C GLY A 234 -10.44 -1.21 4.59
N ASP A 235 -11.35 -0.32 4.20
CA ASP A 235 -12.78 -0.61 4.03
C ASP A 235 -13.01 -1.23 2.66
N LEU A 236 -13.24 -2.54 2.67
CA LEU A 236 -13.41 -3.34 1.46
C LEU A 236 -14.86 -3.42 0.99
N ASN A 237 -15.79 -2.79 1.72
CA ASN A 237 -17.21 -2.71 1.39
C ASN A 237 -17.82 -4.09 1.05
N VAL A 238 -17.45 -5.12 1.81
CA VAL A 238 -18.00 -6.47 1.71
C VAL A 238 -17.91 -7.16 3.06
N ALA A 239 -18.97 -7.85 3.49
CA ALA A 239 -18.94 -8.86 4.54
C ALA A 239 -18.83 -10.23 3.87
N HIS A 240 -17.75 -10.98 4.10
CA HIS A 240 -17.43 -12.17 3.30
C HIS A 240 -18.40 -13.33 3.57
N GLN A 241 -18.58 -13.69 4.83
CA GLN A 241 -19.38 -14.83 5.27
C GLN A 241 -20.59 -14.40 6.11
N GLU A 242 -21.53 -15.31 6.35
CA GLU A 242 -22.72 -15.00 7.18
C GLU A 242 -22.34 -14.59 8.61
N ILE A 243 -21.20 -15.07 9.13
CA ILE A 243 -20.66 -14.66 10.44
C ILE A 243 -20.17 -13.20 10.47
N ASP A 244 -19.98 -12.57 9.32
CA ASP A 244 -19.41 -11.23 9.19
C ASP A 244 -20.48 -10.11 9.24
N LEU A 245 -21.75 -10.44 9.49
CA LEU A 245 -22.81 -9.46 9.73
C LEU A 245 -23.93 -10.03 10.59
N ALA A 246 -24.62 -9.16 11.34
CA ALA A 246 -25.65 -9.59 12.27
C ALA A 246 -26.92 -10.19 11.62
N ASN A 247 -27.26 -9.78 10.40
CA ASN A 247 -28.53 -10.15 9.74
C ASN A 247 -28.32 -10.65 8.29
N PRO A 248 -27.64 -11.80 8.06
CA PRO A 248 -27.30 -12.27 6.71
C PRO A 248 -28.53 -12.50 5.82
N LYS A 249 -29.56 -13.17 6.35
CA LYS A 249 -30.76 -13.57 5.60
C LYS A 249 -31.53 -12.41 4.98
N THR A 250 -31.63 -11.29 5.70
CA THR A 250 -32.35 -10.11 5.21
C THR A 250 -31.51 -9.24 4.28
N ASN A 251 -30.19 -9.37 4.29
CA ASN A 251 -29.28 -8.53 3.52
C ASN A 251 -28.77 -9.20 2.23
N ARG A 252 -28.75 -10.54 2.17
CA ARG A 252 -28.20 -11.29 1.05
C ARG A 252 -28.86 -10.90 -0.28
N ASN A 253 -28.06 -10.45 -1.25
CA ASN A 253 -28.50 -9.97 -2.57
C ASN A 253 -29.51 -8.80 -2.55
N LYS A 254 -29.66 -8.11 -1.41
CA LYS A 254 -30.59 -6.98 -1.24
C LYS A 254 -29.87 -5.69 -0.86
N THR A 255 -28.74 -5.82 -0.15
CA THR A 255 -27.97 -4.70 0.38
C THR A 255 -26.54 -4.77 -0.13
N ALA A 256 -25.98 -3.62 -0.50
CA ALA A 256 -24.57 -3.51 -0.88
C ALA A 256 -23.67 -3.99 0.27
N GLY A 257 -22.60 -4.72 -0.07
CA GLY A 257 -21.69 -5.35 0.88
C GLY A 257 -22.07 -6.78 1.28
N PHE A 258 -23.23 -7.32 0.86
CA PHE A 258 -23.58 -8.73 1.09
C PHE A 258 -24.29 -9.38 -0.11
N THR A 259 -23.95 -8.95 -1.32
CA THR A 259 -24.36 -9.69 -2.53
C THR A 259 -23.45 -10.90 -2.75
N ASP A 260 -23.97 -11.94 -3.40
CA ASP A 260 -23.16 -13.11 -3.76
C ASP A 260 -22.00 -12.72 -4.69
N GLN A 261 -22.19 -11.71 -5.54
CA GLN A 261 -21.12 -11.19 -6.39
C GLN A 261 -19.96 -10.63 -5.56
N GLU A 262 -20.22 -9.67 -4.66
CA GLU A 262 -19.18 -9.06 -3.82
C GLU A 262 -18.46 -10.12 -2.96
N ARG A 263 -19.22 -11.07 -2.40
CA ARG A 263 -18.68 -12.17 -1.59
C ARG A 263 -17.81 -13.13 -2.40
N ASN A 264 -18.25 -13.48 -3.61
CA ASN A 264 -17.49 -14.34 -4.51
C ASN A 264 -16.23 -13.62 -5.01
N ASP A 265 -16.30 -12.32 -5.31
CA ASP A 265 -15.14 -11.54 -5.72
C ASP A 265 -14.08 -11.47 -4.61
N PHE A 266 -14.49 -11.30 -3.34
CA PHE A 266 -13.59 -11.43 -2.21
C PHE A 266 -13.03 -12.85 -2.03
N THR A 267 -13.85 -13.88 -2.26
CA THR A 267 -13.39 -15.28 -2.24
C THR A 267 -12.29 -15.53 -3.27
N ARG A 268 -12.46 -15.05 -4.52
CA ARG A 268 -11.44 -15.16 -5.56
C ARG A 268 -10.13 -14.46 -5.19
N LEU A 269 -10.18 -13.36 -4.44
CA LEU A 269 -8.98 -12.71 -3.91
C LEU A 269 -8.24 -13.63 -2.94
N LEU A 270 -8.94 -14.27 -2.02
CA LEU A 270 -8.31 -15.19 -1.06
C LEU A 270 -7.74 -16.44 -1.76
N ASP A 271 -8.49 -17.01 -2.71
CA ASP A 271 -8.11 -18.22 -3.45
C ASP A 271 -6.81 -18.06 -4.26
N VAL A 272 -6.39 -16.83 -4.60
CA VAL A 272 -5.14 -16.58 -5.35
C VAL A 272 -3.93 -16.33 -4.45
N GLY A 273 -4.00 -16.72 -3.16
CA GLY A 273 -2.86 -16.70 -2.24
C GLY A 273 -2.87 -15.54 -1.24
N PHE A 274 -4.06 -15.02 -0.91
CA PHE A 274 -4.25 -14.00 0.12
C PHE A 274 -5.06 -14.54 1.28
N VAL A 275 -4.90 -13.92 2.45
CA VAL A 275 -5.50 -14.38 3.71
C VAL A 275 -6.18 -13.22 4.41
N ASP A 276 -7.46 -13.40 4.73
CA ASP A 276 -8.12 -12.60 5.77
C ASP A 276 -7.51 -12.95 7.12
N VAL A 277 -6.67 -12.04 7.63
CA VAL A 277 -5.91 -12.27 8.86
C VAL A 277 -6.82 -12.48 10.05
N PHE A 278 -7.89 -11.70 10.16
CA PHE A 278 -8.76 -11.75 11.32
C PHE A 278 -9.47 -13.10 11.41
N ARG A 279 -10.00 -13.61 10.29
CA ARG A 279 -10.64 -14.94 10.26
C ARG A 279 -9.65 -16.07 10.39
N ARG A 280 -8.42 -15.93 9.89
CA ARG A 280 -7.38 -16.95 10.11
C ARG A 280 -7.09 -17.14 11.61
N LEU A 281 -7.04 -16.05 12.37
CA LEU A 281 -6.79 -16.08 13.81
C LEU A 281 -8.04 -16.38 14.65
N ASN A 282 -9.22 -16.02 14.15
CA ASN A 282 -10.48 -16.11 14.89
C ASN A 282 -11.58 -16.73 14.00
N PRO A 283 -11.46 -18.00 13.57
CA PRO A 283 -12.37 -18.56 12.55
C PRO A 283 -13.85 -18.50 12.97
N GLU A 284 -14.14 -18.83 14.22
CA GLU A 284 -15.52 -19.00 14.73
C GLU A 284 -16.03 -17.80 15.55
N LYS A 285 -15.27 -16.71 15.63
CA LYS A 285 -15.65 -15.56 16.47
C LYS A 285 -16.82 -14.78 15.87
N GLU A 286 -18.02 -14.97 16.42
CA GLU A 286 -19.23 -14.24 16.07
C GLU A 286 -19.25 -12.81 16.67
N GLY A 287 -20.13 -11.94 16.17
CA GLY A 287 -20.35 -10.61 16.75
C GLY A 287 -19.20 -9.60 16.55
N ALA A 288 -18.20 -9.96 15.73
CA ALA A 288 -16.98 -9.19 15.53
C ALA A 288 -17.08 -8.30 14.29
N TYR A 289 -17.72 -7.15 14.47
CA TYR A 289 -18.03 -6.20 13.40
C TYR A 289 -17.14 -4.96 13.47
N THR A 290 -17.02 -4.25 12.34
CA THR A 290 -16.23 -3.02 12.22
C THR A 290 -17.06 -1.81 11.85
N PHE A 291 -18.28 -2.01 11.35
CA PHE A 291 -19.23 -0.98 10.94
C PHE A 291 -20.60 -1.19 11.58
N TRP A 292 -21.24 -0.09 11.99
CA TRP A 292 -22.62 -0.07 12.45
C TRP A 292 -23.36 1.15 11.90
N SER A 293 -24.57 0.94 11.37
CA SER A 293 -25.41 2.05 10.94
C SER A 293 -25.67 3.04 12.08
N ASN A 294 -25.63 4.33 11.80
CA ASN A 294 -26.03 5.37 12.76
C ASN A 294 -27.54 5.32 13.11
N MET A 295 -28.33 4.49 12.44
CA MET A 295 -29.77 4.34 12.68
C MET A 295 -30.06 3.28 13.74
N HIS A 296 -31.18 3.43 14.45
CA HIS A 296 -31.77 2.41 15.34
C HIS A 296 -30.86 1.90 16.48
N ASN A 297 -29.84 2.68 16.87
CA ASN A 297 -28.85 2.32 17.89
C ASN A 297 -28.15 0.99 17.53
N ALA A 298 -27.78 0.81 16.26
CA ALA A 298 -27.23 -0.44 15.77
C ALA A 298 -25.93 -0.82 16.48
N ARG A 299 -25.09 0.17 16.84
CA ARG A 299 -23.84 -0.07 17.56
C ARG A 299 -24.07 -0.57 18.98
N GLU A 300 -25.02 0.03 19.72
CA GLU A 300 -25.39 -0.39 21.07
C GLU A 300 -25.98 -1.81 21.08
N LYS A 301 -26.72 -2.18 20.03
CA LYS A 301 -27.32 -3.52 19.87
C LYS A 301 -26.38 -4.54 19.20
N ASN A 302 -25.16 -4.13 18.87
CA ASN A 302 -24.21 -4.89 18.06
C ASN A 302 -24.80 -5.46 16.75
N VAL A 303 -25.67 -4.70 16.08
CA VAL A 303 -26.20 -5.03 14.74
C VAL A 303 -25.24 -4.45 13.70
N GLY A 304 -24.12 -5.12 13.49
CA GLY A 304 -23.00 -4.62 12.68
C GLY A 304 -22.65 -5.49 11.48
N TRP A 305 -21.61 -5.03 10.77
CA TRP A 305 -20.97 -5.65 9.62
C TRP A 305 -19.46 -5.58 9.78
N ARG A 306 -18.73 -6.60 9.33
CA ARG A 306 -17.28 -6.56 9.20
C ARG A 306 -16.92 -6.18 7.77
N LEU A 307 -16.56 -4.91 7.58
CA LEU A 307 -16.23 -4.32 6.27
C LEU A 307 -14.75 -3.91 6.16
N ASP A 308 -14.05 -3.83 7.29
CA ASP A 308 -12.67 -3.40 7.37
C ASP A 308 -11.75 -4.59 7.62
N TYR A 309 -10.70 -4.73 6.81
CA TYR A 309 -9.87 -5.93 6.77
C TYR A 309 -8.38 -5.60 6.81
N PHE A 310 -7.62 -6.55 7.35
CA PHE A 310 -6.25 -6.81 6.93
C PHE A 310 -6.24 -8.10 6.12
N VAL A 311 -5.87 -8.00 4.86
CA VAL A 311 -5.64 -9.11 3.94
C VAL A 311 -4.16 -9.13 3.59
N VAL A 312 -3.48 -10.25 3.83
CA VAL A 312 -2.03 -10.37 3.58
C VAL A 312 -1.73 -11.48 2.60
N SER A 313 -0.61 -11.40 1.89
CA SER A 313 -0.10 -12.54 1.14
C SER A 313 0.11 -13.74 2.08
N GLU A 314 -0.33 -14.93 1.68
CA GLU A 314 -0.24 -16.15 2.51
C GLU A 314 1.20 -16.39 3.01
N ARG A 315 2.21 -16.11 2.17
CA ARG A 315 3.63 -16.31 2.52
C ARG A 315 4.17 -15.41 3.64
N ILE A 316 3.41 -14.42 4.11
CA ILE A 316 3.73 -13.60 5.29
C ILE A 316 2.73 -13.77 6.43
N MET A 317 1.76 -14.68 6.32
CA MET A 317 0.78 -14.93 7.38
C MET A 317 1.44 -15.42 8.68
N ASN A 318 2.51 -16.22 8.58
CA ASN A 318 3.28 -16.69 9.74
C ASN A 318 4.06 -15.59 10.49
N LYS A 319 4.16 -14.39 9.91
CA LYS A 319 4.78 -13.21 10.53
C LYS A 319 3.77 -12.37 11.31
N VAL A 320 2.47 -12.61 11.13
CA VAL A 320 1.41 -11.92 11.89
C VAL A 320 1.48 -12.36 13.35
N LYS A 321 1.49 -11.38 14.26
CA LYS A 321 1.41 -11.61 15.71
C LYS A 321 -0.03 -11.46 16.19
N GLU A 322 -0.70 -10.38 15.79
CA GLU A 322 -2.04 -10.04 16.27
C GLU A 322 -2.85 -9.31 15.20
N CYS A 323 -4.17 -9.50 15.22
CA CYS A 323 -5.13 -8.71 14.44
C CYS A 323 -6.37 -8.44 15.29
N ASN A 324 -6.59 -7.18 15.65
CA ASN A 324 -7.62 -6.78 16.61
C ASN A 324 -8.68 -5.87 15.98
N ILE A 325 -9.92 -6.01 16.45
CA ILE A 325 -11.03 -5.09 16.15
C ILE A 325 -11.31 -4.27 17.40
N LEU A 326 -11.08 -2.95 17.34
CA LEU A 326 -11.21 -2.05 18.49
C LEU A 326 -12.65 -1.54 18.64
N HIS A 327 -13.60 -2.47 18.78
CA HIS A 327 -15.05 -2.21 18.72
C HIS A 327 -15.56 -1.13 19.70
N SER A 328 -14.88 -0.94 20.84
CA SER A 328 -15.23 0.06 21.86
C SER A 328 -14.83 1.49 21.46
N VAL A 329 -13.90 1.65 20.52
CA VAL A 329 -13.40 2.97 20.08
C VAL A 329 -14.39 3.66 19.17
N LYS A 330 -14.91 4.80 19.61
CA LYS A 330 -15.89 5.64 18.87
C LYS A 330 -15.20 6.76 18.09
N GLY A 331 -15.93 7.39 17.17
CA GLY A 331 -15.47 8.54 16.38
C GLY A 331 -16.03 8.52 14.96
N SER A 332 -16.20 7.32 14.42
CA SER A 332 -16.83 7.01 13.14
C SER A 332 -17.97 5.98 13.36
N ASP A 333 -18.80 5.77 12.33
CA ASP A 333 -19.68 4.61 12.22
C ASP A 333 -18.89 3.30 12.02
N HIS A 334 -17.61 3.42 11.64
CA HIS A 334 -16.63 2.35 11.76
C HIS A 334 -15.82 2.43 13.07
N CYS A 335 -15.24 1.31 13.49
CA CYS A 335 -14.18 1.25 14.51
C CYS A 335 -12.82 0.93 13.86
N PRO A 336 -11.69 1.29 14.50
CA PRO A 336 -10.39 0.93 13.98
C PRO A 336 -10.13 -0.57 14.08
N VAL A 337 -9.37 -1.06 13.11
CA VAL A 337 -8.74 -2.39 13.15
C VAL A 337 -7.23 -2.22 13.25
N SER A 338 -6.55 -3.12 13.96
CA SER A 338 -5.10 -3.10 14.08
C SER A 338 -4.45 -4.42 13.72
N LEU A 339 -3.23 -4.36 13.19
CA LEU A 339 -2.37 -5.49 12.86
C LEU A 339 -0.99 -5.26 13.47
N THR A 340 -0.45 -6.28 14.13
CA THR A 340 0.96 -6.33 14.51
C THR A 340 1.62 -7.45 13.72
N ILE A 341 2.67 -7.12 12.96
CA ILE A 341 3.32 -8.04 12.02
C ILE A 341 4.83 -7.78 11.95
N GLU A 342 5.62 -8.83 11.79
CA GLU A 342 7.08 -8.77 11.70
C GLU A 342 7.54 -8.79 10.22
N LEU A 343 7.88 -7.63 9.64
CA LEU A 343 8.14 -7.47 8.19
C LEU A 343 9.61 -7.21 7.83
#